data_AF-A0A379U478-F1
#
_entry.id   AF-A0A379U478-F1
#
_cell.length_a   1.000
_cell.length_b   1.000
_cell.length_c   1.000
_cell.angle_alpha   90.00
_cell.angle_beta   90.00
_cell.angle_gamma   90.00
#
_symmetry.space_group_name_H-M   'P 1'
#
loop_
_entity.id
_entity.type
_entity.pdbx_description
1 polymer ?
#
loop_
_entity_poly.entity_id
_entity_poly.type
_entity_poly.pdbx_seq_one_letter_code
_entity_poly.pdbx_strand_id
1 'polypeptide(L)'
;MCEGTEPVTDIWRIPQLWDTTESLRSASDRLAWDLAEHYAIDDRVISDANKNGIGFRMMPFASDHPMFTRPQSRACWALLAALNGIPLSEDLASALTPGLFLQRDADGFFFSDEFLIKAFRLIRIVRRIKELQQEAQHAADD
;
A
#
# COMPACT_ATOMS: atom_id res chain seq x y z
N MET A 1 -22.27 3.77 -2.60
CA MET A 1 -21.89 3.20 -3.90
C MET A 1 -20.40 2.95 -3.82
N CYS A 2 -19.99 1.68 -3.86
CA CYS A 2 -18.59 1.31 -3.74
C CYS A 2 -17.92 1.51 -5.10
N GLU A 3 -17.26 2.65 -5.30
CA GLU A 3 -16.38 2.89 -6.44
C GLU A 3 -15.15 1.99 -6.29
N GLY A 4 -15.28 0.76 -6.78
CA GLY A 4 -14.31 -0.30 -6.57
C GLY A 4 -13.51 -0.70 -7.79
N THR A 5 -13.47 0.09 -8.88
CA THR A 5 -12.77 -0.29 -10.12
C THR A 5 -12.44 0.87 -11.08
N GLU A 6 -12.59 2.14 -10.69
CA GLU A 6 -12.23 3.22 -11.62
C GLU A 6 -10.70 3.32 -11.78
N PRO A 7 -10.20 3.54 -13.01
CA PRO A 7 -8.78 3.78 -13.22
C PRO A 7 -8.34 4.98 -12.39
N VAL A 8 -7.17 4.91 -11.75
CA VAL A 8 -6.62 6.04 -11.00
C VAL A 8 -6.28 7.15 -12.01
N THR A 9 -7.16 8.15 -12.11
CA THR A 9 -6.99 9.28 -13.04
C THR A 9 -6.13 10.39 -12.47
N ASP A 10 -5.99 10.46 -11.14
CA ASP A 10 -5.21 11.46 -10.42
C ASP A 10 -4.62 10.86 -9.14
N ILE A 11 -3.28 10.88 -9.04
CA ILE A 11 -2.55 10.37 -7.87
C ILE A 11 -2.79 11.28 -6.65
N TRP A 12 -2.80 12.60 -6.84
CA TRP A 12 -2.64 13.60 -5.79
C TRP A 12 -3.95 14.13 -5.23
N ARG A 13 -4.95 14.33 -6.09
CA ARG A 13 -6.22 14.95 -5.71
C ARG A 13 -7.08 13.98 -4.92
N ILE A 14 -7.46 14.40 -3.71
CA ILE A 14 -8.47 13.74 -2.89
C ILE A 14 -9.68 14.69 -2.85
N PRO A 15 -10.82 14.33 -3.46
CA PRO A 15 -12.03 15.13 -3.39
C PRO A 15 -12.50 15.30 -1.94
N GLN A 16 -12.94 16.50 -1.58
CA GLN A 16 -13.37 16.84 -0.21
C GLN A 16 -14.47 15.89 0.31
N LEU A 17 -15.36 15.43 -0.57
CA LEU A 17 -16.41 14.47 -0.22
C LEU A 17 -15.86 13.15 0.35
N TRP A 18 -14.66 12.74 -0.06
CA TRP A 18 -14.02 11.50 0.34
C TRP A 18 -12.83 11.71 1.27
N ASP A 19 -12.54 12.95 1.66
CA ASP A 19 -11.42 13.30 2.55
C ASP A 19 -11.80 13.07 4.02
N THR A 20 -12.19 11.83 4.34
CA THR A 20 -12.52 11.40 5.70
C THR A 20 -11.74 10.12 6.04
N THR A 21 -11.37 9.94 7.31
CA THR A 21 -10.59 8.78 7.75
C THR A 21 -11.26 7.44 7.37
N GLU A 22 -12.59 7.36 7.44
CA GLU A 22 -13.34 6.16 7.07
C GLU A 22 -13.26 5.85 5.57
N SER A 23 -13.57 6.85 4.72
CA SER A 23 -13.55 6.68 3.26
C SER A 23 -12.14 6.35 2.76
N LEU A 24 -11.14 7.05 3.29
CA LEU A 24 -9.74 6.84 2.93
C LEU A 24 -9.21 5.48 3.38
N ARG A 25 -9.60 4.99 4.56
CA ARG A 25 -9.23 3.64 5.01
C ARG A 25 -9.84 2.57 4.11
N SER A 26 -11.09 2.72 3.70
CA SER A 26 -11.72 1.79 2.75
C SER A 26 -11.02 1.80 1.38
N ALA A 27 -10.65 2.98 0.87
CA ALA A 27 -9.89 3.09 -0.38
C ALA A 27 -8.48 2.48 -0.26
N SER A 28 -7.81 2.70 0.87
CA SER A 28 -6.48 2.15 1.18
C SER A 28 -6.51 0.62 1.23
N ASP A 29 -7.52 0.03 1.89
CA ASP A 29 -7.73 -1.43 1.92
C ASP A 29 -7.90 -2.02 0.52
N ARG A 30 -8.80 -1.44 -0.29
CA ARG A 30 -9.05 -1.92 -1.66
C ARG A 30 -7.79 -1.84 -2.52
N LEU A 31 -7.04 -0.75 -2.45
CA LEU A 31 -5.81 -0.56 -3.22
C LEU A 31 -4.71 -1.51 -2.76
N ALA A 32 -4.55 -1.73 -1.45
CA ALA A 32 -3.56 -2.67 -0.93
C ALA A 32 -3.84 -4.10 -1.41
N TRP A 33 -5.11 -4.53 -1.37
CA TRP A 33 -5.52 -5.81 -1.91
C TRP A 33 -5.28 -5.90 -3.43
N ASP A 34 -5.59 -4.85 -4.20
CA ASP A 34 -5.38 -4.81 -5.66
C ASP A 34 -3.90 -4.95 -6.04
N LEU A 35 -3.02 -4.23 -5.32
CA LEU A 35 -1.56 -4.34 -5.51
C LEU A 35 -1.04 -5.74 -5.15
N ALA A 36 -1.59 -6.34 -4.10
CA ALA A 36 -1.20 -7.66 -3.63
C ALA A 36 -1.70 -8.79 -4.55
N GLU A 37 -2.93 -8.69 -5.05
CA GLU A 37 -3.54 -9.61 -6.02
C GLU A 37 -2.70 -9.67 -7.30
N HIS A 38 -2.23 -8.51 -7.78
CA HIS A 38 -1.38 -8.42 -8.97
C HIS A 38 -0.11 -9.31 -8.89
N TYR A 39 0.37 -9.59 -7.68
CA TYR A 39 1.53 -10.46 -7.42
C TYR A 39 1.20 -11.74 -6.63
N ALA A 40 -0.08 -12.12 -6.58
CA ALA A 40 -0.61 -13.32 -5.94
C ALA A 40 -0.20 -13.45 -4.45
N ILE A 41 -0.22 -12.32 -3.74
CA ILE A 41 0.01 -12.23 -2.29
C ILE A 41 -1.17 -11.54 -1.57
N ASP A 42 -2.34 -11.50 -2.20
CA ASP A 42 -3.57 -10.92 -1.65
C ASP A 42 -4.00 -11.60 -0.34
N ASP A 43 -3.70 -12.89 -0.20
CA ASP A 43 -3.91 -13.66 1.02
C ASP A 43 -3.03 -13.20 2.21
N ARG A 44 -2.07 -12.29 1.97
CA ARG A 44 -1.31 -11.59 3.01
C ARG A 44 -1.88 -10.23 3.41
N VAL A 45 -2.91 -9.75 2.73
CA VAL A 45 -3.59 -8.49 3.07
C VAL A 45 -4.89 -8.82 3.81
N ILE A 46 -5.07 -8.25 5.00
CA ILE A 46 -6.30 -8.39 5.79
C ILE A 46 -6.88 -7.01 6.05
N SER A 47 -8.17 -6.81 5.74
CA SER A 47 -8.90 -5.60 6.11
C SER A 47 -8.82 -5.34 7.62
N ASP A 48 -8.57 -4.09 8.00
CA ASP A 48 -8.39 -3.69 9.39
C ASP A 48 -9.44 -2.69 9.85
N ALA A 49 -10.27 -3.12 10.79
CA ALA A 49 -11.31 -2.31 11.41
C ALA A 49 -10.75 -1.27 12.40
N ASN A 50 -9.48 -1.32 12.78
CA ASN A 50 -8.85 -0.35 13.68
C ASN A 50 -8.98 1.10 13.16
N LYS A 51 -9.67 1.95 13.92
CA LYS A 51 -9.91 3.36 13.59
C LYS A 51 -8.63 4.20 13.47
N ASN A 52 -7.58 3.78 14.16
CA ASN A 52 -6.27 4.42 14.16
C ASN A 52 -5.30 3.78 13.15
N GLY A 53 -5.75 2.76 12.42
CA GLY A 53 -4.98 2.11 11.36
C GLY A 53 -5.15 2.79 10.00
N ILE A 54 -4.60 2.17 8.97
CA ILE A 54 -4.64 2.67 7.58
C ILE A 54 -5.64 1.91 6.70
N GLY A 55 -6.46 1.03 7.27
CA GLY A 55 -7.53 0.29 6.57
C GLY A 55 -7.20 -1.18 6.28
N PHE A 56 -5.93 -1.57 6.30
CA PHE A 56 -5.48 -2.95 6.12
C PHE A 56 -4.29 -3.26 7.04
N ARG A 57 -3.98 -4.55 7.19
CA ARG A 57 -2.78 -5.08 7.85
C ARG A 57 -2.13 -6.15 6.98
N MET A 58 -0.82 -6.32 7.14
CA MET A 58 -0.07 -7.38 6.47
C MET A 58 0.11 -8.58 7.40
N MET A 59 -0.15 -9.78 6.88
CA MET A 59 0.35 -11.02 7.47
C MET A 59 1.85 -11.19 7.16
N PRO A 60 2.59 -11.94 7.99
CA PRO A 60 3.97 -12.31 7.70
C PRO A 60 4.13 -12.94 6.32
N PHE A 61 5.22 -12.61 5.63
CA PHE A 61 5.61 -13.22 4.37
C PHE A 61 6.90 -13.99 4.56
N ALA A 62 6.78 -15.31 4.59
CA ALA A 62 7.87 -16.22 4.88
C ALA A 62 8.13 -17.17 3.70
N SER A 63 9.23 -17.90 3.77
CA SER A 63 9.76 -18.76 2.71
C SER A 63 8.88 -19.96 2.36
N ASP A 64 7.89 -20.28 3.20
CA ASP A 64 6.87 -21.29 2.94
C ASP A 64 5.79 -20.81 1.95
N HIS A 65 5.67 -19.50 1.72
CA HIS A 65 4.73 -18.99 0.74
C HIS A 65 5.18 -19.25 -0.70
N PRO A 66 4.33 -19.76 -1.60
CA PRO A 66 4.71 -20.08 -2.99
C PRO A 66 5.30 -18.90 -3.77
N MET A 67 4.88 -17.69 -3.44
CA MET A 67 5.37 -16.46 -4.10
C MET A 67 6.61 -15.85 -3.45
N PHE A 68 7.11 -16.38 -2.33
CA PHE A 68 8.24 -15.79 -1.61
C PHE A 68 9.53 -15.73 -2.45
N THR A 69 9.75 -16.73 -3.31
CA THR A 69 10.91 -16.77 -4.20
C THR A 69 10.87 -15.72 -5.32
N ARG A 70 9.71 -15.10 -5.56
CA ARG A 70 9.52 -14.12 -6.63
C ARG A 70 9.95 -12.72 -6.16
N PRO A 71 10.93 -12.07 -6.82
CA PRO A 71 11.38 -10.72 -6.48
C PRO A 71 10.22 -9.71 -6.43
N GLN A 72 9.28 -9.80 -7.36
CA GLN A 72 8.13 -8.91 -7.46
C GLN A 72 7.19 -9.00 -6.26
N SER A 73 6.92 -10.22 -5.79
CA SER A 73 6.03 -10.45 -4.65
C SER A 73 6.70 -9.99 -3.35
N ARG A 74 8.01 -10.21 -3.20
CA ARG A 74 8.78 -9.66 -2.06
C ARG A 74 8.78 -8.14 -2.05
N ALA A 75 9.03 -7.51 -3.20
CA ALA A 75 9.03 -6.05 -3.33
C ALA A 75 7.65 -5.44 -3.02
N CYS A 76 6.57 -6.03 -3.56
CA CYS A 76 5.21 -5.59 -3.27
C CYS A 76 4.87 -5.75 -1.79
N TRP A 77 5.14 -6.92 -1.20
CA TRP A 77 4.89 -7.14 0.22
C TRP A 77 5.68 -6.16 1.09
N ALA A 78 6.97 -5.95 0.79
CA ALA A 78 7.82 -5.03 1.52
C ALA A 78 7.30 -3.58 1.46
N LEU A 79 6.80 -3.14 0.29
CA LEU A 79 6.18 -1.83 0.13
C LEU A 79 4.94 -1.67 1.03
N LEU A 80 4.04 -2.66 1.00
CA LEU A 80 2.80 -2.64 1.80
C LEU A 80 3.08 -2.75 3.30
N ALA A 81 4.07 -3.55 3.69
CA ALA A 81 4.55 -3.70 5.06
C ALA A 81 5.17 -2.39 5.58
N ALA A 82 5.98 -1.71 4.77
CA ALA A 82 6.56 -0.41 5.12
C ALA A 82 5.48 0.67 5.35
N LEU A 83 4.40 0.67 4.55
CA LEU A 83 3.27 1.59 4.75
C LEU A 83 2.55 1.34 6.08
N ASN A 84 2.46 0.07 6.49
CA ASN A 84 1.96 -0.35 7.81
C ASN A 84 2.92 -0.07 8.97
N GLY A 85 4.15 0.42 8.69
CA GLY A 85 5.17 0.61 9.72
C GLY A 85 5.74 -0.71 10.27
N ILE A 86 5.60 -1.81 9.53
CA ILE A 86 6.17 -3.10 9.91
C ILE A 86 7.68 -3.05 9.61
N PRO A 87 8.54 -3.33 10.60
CA PRO A 87 9.98 -3.42 10.36
C PRO A 87 10.31 -4.51 9.34
N LEU A 88 11.11 -4.16 8.34
CA LEU A 88 11.55 -5.09 7.30
C LEU A 88 12.84 -5.80 7.73
N SER A 89 12.97 -7.08 7.37
CA SER A 89 14.27 -7.76 7.40
C SER A 89 15.21 -7.15 6.37
N GLU A 90 16.51 -7.36 6.52
CA GLU A 90 17.52 -6.86 5.57
C GLU A 90 17.25 -7.34 4.13
N ASP A 91 16.88 -8.61 3.94
CA ASP A 91 16.51 -9.15 2.63
C ASP A 91 15.30 -8.42 2.02
N LEU A 92 14.22 -8.21 2.79
CA LEU A 92 13.02 -7.54 2.31
C LEU A 92 13.22 -6.04 2.09
N ALA A 93 14.05 -5.39 2.91
CA ALA A 93 14.46 -4.01 2.70
C ALA A 93 15.30 -3.88 1.41
N SER A 94 16.21 -4.83 1.15
CA SER A 94 17.01 -4.86 -0.07
C SER A 94 16.18 -5.06 -1.34
N ALA A 95 14.98 -5.64 -1.23
CA ALA A 95 14.06 -5.77 -2.34
C ALA A 95 13.49 -4.41 -2.80
N LEU A 96 13.40 -3.40 -1.93
CA LEU A 96 12.89 -2.06 -2.24
C LEU A 96 13.99 -1.17 -2.84
N THR A 97 14.39 -1.45 -4.07
CA THR A 97 15.41 -0.65 -4.78
C THR A 97 14.78 0.44 -5.65
N PRO A 98 15.49 1.55 -5.92
CA PRO A 98 15.08 2.53 -6.93
C PRO A 98 14.88 1.94 -8.33
N GLY A 99 15.54 0.81 -8.65
CA GLY A 99 15.40 0.11 -9.93
C GLY A 99 13.97 -0.37 -10.21
N LEU A 100 13.17 -0.62 -9.16
CA LEU A 100 11.76 -0.98 -9.27
C LEU A 100 10.91 0.10 -9.92
N PHE A 101 11.32 1.37 -9.82
CA PHE A 101 10.56 2.54 -10.25
C PHE A 101 11.10 3.18 -11.53
N LEU A 102 12.40 3.02 -11.79
CA LEU A 102 13.12 3.82 -12.79
C LEU A 102 13.58 3.02 -14.00
N GLN A 103 13.40 1.69 -14.01
CA GLN A 103 13.81 0.76 -15.06
C GLN A 103 15.28 0.95 -15.50
N ARG A 104 16.21 0.16 -14.94
CA ARG A 104 17.64 0.30 -15.25
C ARG A 104 18.27 -0.87 -16.00
N ASP A 105 17.83 -2.10 -15.75
CA ASP A 105 18.42 -3.31 -16.32
C ASP A 105 17.36 -4.16 -17.02
N ALA A 106 17.65 -4.60 -18.25
CA ALA A 106 16.74 -5.43 -19.06
C ALA A 106 16.43 -6.79 -18.41
N ASP A 107 17.30 -7.27 -17.51
CA ASP A 107 17.18 -8.56 -16.82
C ASP A 107 16.55 -8.45 -15.42
N GLY A 108 16.30 -7.22 -14.95
CA GLY A 108 15.76 -6.94 -13.62
C GLY A 108 14.23 -6.79 -13.61
N PHE A 109 13.60 -7.13 -12.49
CA PHE A 109 12.19 -6.83 -12.28
C PHE A 109 11.97 -5.34 -11.98
N PHE A 110 10.90 -4.77 -12.54
CA PHE A 110 10.40 -3.42 -12.24
C PHE A 110 8.87 -3.43 -12.23
N PHE A 111 8.27 -2.47 -11.52
CA PHE A 111 6.82 -2.35 -11.47
C PHE A 111 6.27 -1.76 -12.78
N SER A 112 5.12 -2.26 -13.22
CA SER A 112 4.40 -1.67 -14.35
C SER A 112 3.90 -0.27 -14.01
N ASP A 113 3.68 0.58 -15.01
CA ASP A 113 3.10 1.91 -14.82
C ASP A 113 1.77 1.85 -14.07
N GLU A 114 0.92 0.87 -14.40
CA GLU A 114 -0.35 0.66 -13.72
C GLU A 114 -0.16 0.38 -12.21
N PHE A 115 0.79 -0.50 -11.88
CA PHE A 115 1.11 -0.79 -10.48
C PHE A 115 1.64 0.47 -9.78
N LEU A 116 2.55 1.21 -10.43
CA LEU A 116 3.15 2.42 -9.86
C LEU A 116 2.11 3.49 -9.58
N ILE A 117 1.19 3.74 -10.50
CA ILE A 117 0.10 4.70 -10.31
C ILE A 117 -0.73 4.33 -9.07
N LYS A 118 -1.12 3.05 -8.93
CA LYS A 118 -1.88 2.55 -7.78
C LYS A 118 -1.08 2.62 -6.48
N ALA A 119 0.21 2.29 -6.51
CA ALA A 119 1.12 2.35 -5.37
C ALA A 119 1.31 3.80 -4.88
N PHE A 120 1.54 4.75 -5.79
CA PHE A 120 1.62 6.17 -5.44
C PHE A 120 0.28 6.72 -4.93
N ARG A 121 -0.84 6.26 -5.49
CA ARG A 121 -2.16 6.60 -4.98
C ARG A 121 -2.36 6.09 -3.55
N LEU A 122 -1.96 4.85 -3.26
CA LEU A 122 -1.99 4.30 -1.92
C LEU A 122 -1.11 5.11 -0.95
N ILE A 123 0.13 5.45 -1.32
CA ILE A 123 1.02 6.30 -0.53
C ILE A 123 0.34 7.63 -0.21
N ARG A 124 -0.28 8.28 -1.19
CA ARG A 124 -0.99 9.56 -1.02
C ARG A 124 -2.14 9.44 -0.02
N ILE A 125 -2.93 8.37 -0.10
CA ILE A 125 -4.06 8.10 0.80
C ILE A 125 -3.56 7.81 2.22
N VAL A 126 -2.56 6.94 2.38
CA VAL A 126 -1.97 6.60 3.69
C VAL A 126 -1.41 7.84 4.37
N ARG A 127 -0.74 8.73 3.62
CA ARG A 127 -0.27 10.02 4.15
C ARG A 127 -1.44 10.87 4.67
N ARG A 128 -2.53 10.99 3.90
CA ARG A 128 -3.70 11.77 4.33
C ARG A 128 -4.39 11.20 5.56
N ILE A 129 -4.50 9.86 5.65
CA ILE A 129 -5.06 9.20 6.84
C ILE A 129 -4.25 9.61 8.08
N LYS A 130 -2.92 9.56 8.00
CA LYS A 130 -2.03 9.95 9.12
C LYS A 130 -2.17 11.43 9.47
N GLU A 131 -2.28 12.32 8.48
CA GLU A 131 -2.54 13.75 8.70
C GLU A 131 -3.86 13.97 9.46
N LEU A 132 -4.97 13.35 9.01
CA LEU A 132 -6.27 13.46 9.68
C LEU A 132 -6.26 12.88 11.10
N GLN A 133 -5.54 11.79 11.32
CA GLN A 133 -5.37 11.19 12.66
C GLN A 133 -4.59 12.11 13.59
N GLN A 134 -3.55 12.80 13.09
CA GLN A 134 -2.80 13.79 13.85
C GLN A 134 -3.65 15.02 14.18
N GLU A 135 -4.38 15.54 13.20
CA GLU A 135 -5.32 16.66 13.39
C GLU A 135 -6.37 16.34 14.47
N ALA A 136 -6.93 15.13 14.44
CA ALA A 136 -7.90 14.66 15.44
C ALA A 136 -7.29 14.48 16.83
N GLN A 137 -6.03 14.02 16.93
CA GLN A 137 -5.33 13.90 18.21
C GLN A 137 -5.07 15.28 18.83
N HIS A 138 -4.57 16.24 18.04
CA HIS A 138 -4.35 17.61 18.51
C HIS A 138 -5.64 18.27 19.00
N ALA A 139 -6.75 18.10 18.28
CA ALA A 139 -8.04 18.65 18.69
C ALA A 139 -8.63 17.99 19.96
N ALA A 140 -8.14 16.82 20.36
CA ALA A 140 -8.57 16.14 21.60
C ALA A 140 -7.72 16.52 22.82
N ASP A 141 -6.52 17.06 22.58
CA ASP A 141 -5.58 17.49 23.62
C ASP A 141 -5.76 18.99 23.99
N ASP A 142 -6.49 19.76 23.17
CA ASP A 142 -6.91 21.16 23.38
C ASP A 142 -8.24 21.27 24.15
#